data_AF-A0AAW8KS49-F1
#
_entry.id   AF-A0AAW8KS49-F1
#
_cell.length_a   1.000
_cell.length_b   1.000
_cell.length_c   1.000
_cell.angle_alpha   90.00
_cell.angle_beta   90.00
_cell.angle_gamma   90.00
#
_symmetry.space_group_name_H-M   'P 1'
#
loop_
_entity.id
_entity.type
_entity.pdbx_description
1 polymer ?
#
loop_
_entity_poly.entity_id
_entity_poly.type
_entity_poly.pdbx_seq_one_letter_code
_entity_poly.pdbx_strand_id
1 'polypeptide(L)'
;PKMPFILATLPIYSKVDWQKRDFSRITLQPIIGSGPYVVERVDPGRSISYKRNPNYWAKDLPINKGRYNFDRLRYVYYRNWDIAFEGF
;
A
#
# COMPACT_ATOMS: atom_id res chain seq x y z
N PRO A 1 30.90 2.58 -1.11
CA PRO A 1 30.00 2.04 -2.17
C PRO A 1 28.57 1.65 -1.74
N LYS A 2 28.27 1.43 -0.44
CA LYS A 2 26.92 1.01 0.02
C LYS A 2 25.87 2.14 0.10
N MET A 3 26.30 3.38 0.29
CA MET A 3 25.40 4.53 0.54
C MET A 3 24.37 4.79 -0.57
N PRO A 4 24.72 4.77 -1.88
CA PRO A 4 23.73 4.98 -2.94
C PRO A 4 22.60 3.95 -2.94
N PHE A 5 22.92 2.69 -2.65
CA PHE A 5 21.91 1.63 -2.57
C PHE A 5 20.96 1.82 -1.39
N ILE A 6 21.48 2.21 -0.21
CA ILE A 6 20.65 2.49 0.96
C ILE A 6 19.70 3.66 0.67
N LEU A 7 20.19 4.72 0.00
CA LEU A 7 19.34 5.85 -0.37
C LEU A 7 18.24 5.46 -1.35
N ALA A 8 18.53 4.55 -2.29
CA ALA A 8 17.54 4.09 -3.27
C ALA A 8 16.41 3.23 -2.68
N THR A 9 16.58 2.68 -1.48
CA THR A 9 15.50 1.91 -0.81
C THR A 9 14.59 2.77 0.05
N LEU A 10 14.93 4.04 0.27
CA LEU A 10 14.09 4.93 1.06
C LEU A 10 12.77 5.23 0.34
N PRO A 11 11.63 5.16 1.04
CA PRO A 11 10.35 5.52 0.44
C PRO A 11 10.26 7.03 0.19
N ILE A 12 9.62 7.40 -0.90
CA ILE A 12 9.36 8.80 -1.27
C ILE A 12 7.91 9.14 -0.88
N TYR A 13 7.74 10.10 0.04
CA TYR A 13 6.43 10.54 0.52
C TYR A 13 5.98 11.86 -0.13
N SER A 14 4.65 12.04 -0.24
CA SER A 14 4.06 13.31 -0.70
C SER A 14 4.23 14.40 0.35
N LYS A 15 4.99 15.45 0.03
CA LYS A 15 5.13 16.63 0.90
C LYS A 15 3.79 17.29 1.20
N VAL A 16 2.92 17.40 0.20
CA VAL A 16 1.59 18.04 0.34
C VAL A 16 0.72 17.28 1.33
N ASP A 17 0.81 15.95 1.35
CA ASP A 17 0.02 15.12 2.26
C ASP A 17 0.52 15.23 3.71
N TRP A 18 1.84 15.26 3.90
CA TRP A 18 2.47 15.22 5.21
C TRP A 18 2.72 16.60 5.85
N GLN A 19 2.64 17.70 5.10
CA GLN A 19 2.96 19.05 5.60
C GLN A 19 2.17 19.44 6.87
N LYS A 20 0.97 18.89 7.05
CA LYS A 20 0.09 19.18 8.20
C LYS A 20 -0.13 17.99 9.13
N ARG A 21 0.57 16.87 8.91
CA ARG A 21 0.40 15.63 9.68
C ARG A 21 1.56 15.44 10.65
N ASP A 22 1.27 14.89 11.83
CA ASP A 22 2.28 14.48 12.80
C ASP A 22 2.78 13.07 12.46
N PHE A 23 4.06 12.96 12.08
CA PHE A 23 4.70 11.68 11.75
C PHE A 23 4.78 10.70 12.91
N SER A 24 4.75 11.18 14.16
CA SER A 24 4.87 10.32 15.35
C SER A 24 3.55 9.66 15.74
N ARG A 25 2.43 10.10 15.15
CA ARG A 25 1.09 9.62 15.53
C ARG A 25 0.62 8.48 14.65
N ILE A 26 -0.02 7.51 15.30
CA ILE A 26 -0.77 6.45 14.63
C ILE A 26 -2.03 7.06 14.01
N THR A 27 -2.32 6.70 12.77
CA THR A 27 -3.52 7.13 12.06
C THR A 27 -4.08 6.01 11.20
N LEU A 28 -5.40 6.01 11.04
CA LEU A 28 -6.12 5.17 10.08
C LEU A 28 -6.43 5.93 8.79
N GLN A 29 -6.11 7.22 8.73
CA GLN A 29 -6.31 8.04 7.54
C GLN A 29 -5.36 7.56 6.44
N PRO A 30 -5.86 7.15 5.27
CA PRO A 30 -5.01 6.77 4.16
C PRO A 30 -4.00 7.87 3.80
N ILE A 31 -2.80 7.45 3.43
CA ILE A 31 -1.76 8.32 2.90
C ILE A 31 -1.82 8.33 1.37
N ILE A 32 -1.38 9.42 0.76
CA ILE A 32 -1.21 9.50 -0.69
C ILE A 32 0.06 8.74 -1.08
N GLY A 33 -0.12 7.60 -1.74
CA GLY A 33 0.96 6.77 -2.28
C GLY A 33 1.18 6.97 -3.79
N SER A 34 2.37 6.63 -4.27
CA SER A 34 2.74 6.62 -5.70
C SER A 34 2.57 5.25 -6.38
N GLY A 35 2.09 4.25 -5.63
CA GLY A 35 1.98 2.86 -6.05
C GLY A 35 0.77 2.56 -6.95
N PRO A 36 0.67 1.31 -7.42
CA PRO A 36 -0.39 0.85 -8.32
C PRO A 36 -1.75 0.65 -7.65
N TYR A 37 -1.81 0.66 -6.32
CA TYR A 37 -3.02 0.50 -5.54
C TYR A 37 -3.21 1.64 -4.54
N VAL A 38 -4.45 2.03 -4.32
CA VAL A 38 -4.86 3.00 -3.29
C VAL A 38 -5.78 2.33 -2.28
N VAL A 39 -5.72 2.76 -1.03
CA VAL A 39 -6.62 2.25 0.02
C VAL A 39 -8.06 2.58 -0.38
N GLU A 40 -8.90 1.56 -0.47
CA GLU A 40 -10.33 1.69 -0.76
C GLU A 40 -11.13 1.74 0.55
N ARG A 41 -10.85 0.84 1.50
CA ARG A 41 -11.54 0.78 2.80
C ARG A 41 -10.66 0.19 3.88
N VAL A 42 -10.76 0.74 5.08
CA VAL A 42 -10.13 0.20 6.31
C VAL A 42 -11.24 -0.21 7.29
N ASP A 43 -11.23 -1.47 7.72
CA ASP A 43 -12.04 -2.01 8.82
C ASP A 43 -11.06 -2.49 9.92
N PRO A 44 -10.78 -1.65 10.94
CA PRO A 44 -9.74 -1.89 11.92
C PRO A 44 -9.86 -3.25 12.61
N GLY A 45 -8.78 -4.03 12.58
CA GLY A 45 -8.72 -5.37 13.18
C GLY A 45 -9.45 -6.46 12.38
N ARG A 46 -10.07 -6.13 11.23
CA ARG A 46 -10.84 -7.08 10.41
C ARG A 46 -10.33 -7.18 8.98
N SER A 47 -10.24 -6.06 8.26
CA SER A 47 -9.73 -6.08 6.89
C SER A 47 -9.28 -4.73 6.37
N ILE A 48 -8.45 -4.75 5.34
CA ILE A 48 -8.14 -3.59 4.51
C ILE A 48 -8.33 -3.97 3.04
N SER A 49 -9.07 -3.15 2.29
CA SER A 49 -9.19 -3.31 0.84
C SER A 49 -8.45 -2.20 0.11
N TYR A 50 -7.85 -2.60 -1.01
CA TYR A 50 -7.16 -1.72 -1.94
C TYR A 50 -7.82 -1.85 -3.31
N LYS A 51 -7.93 -0.74 -4.03
CA LYS A 51 -8.34 -0.72 -5.43
C LYS A 51 -7.18 -0.28 -6.31
N ARG A 52 -7.10 -0.86 -7.51
CA ARG A 52 -6.10 -0.48 -8.51
C ARG A 52 -6.29 0.97 -8.91
N ASN A 53 -5.19 1.73 -8.98
CA ASN A 53 -5.21 3.11 -9.43
C ASN A 53 -5.24 3.15 -10.96
N PRO A 54 -6.34 3.61 -11.61
CA PRO A 54 -6.41 3.69 -13.06
C PRO A 54 -5.38 4.67 -13.65
N ASN A 55 -4.91 5.63 -12.83
CA ASN A 55 -3.95 6.66 -13.19
C ASN A 55 -2.54 6.34 -12.67
N TYR A 56 -2.21 5.06 -12.46
CA TYR A 56 -0.86 4.67 -12.04
C TYR A 56 0.19 5.04 -13.09
N TRP A 57 1.06 5.98 -12.74
CA TRP A 57 2.04 6.59 -13.66
C TRP A 57 3.02 5.59 -14.28
N ALA A 58 3.33 4.50 -13.56
CA ALA A 58 4.33 3.53 -13.97
C ALA A 58 3.73 2.23 -14.55
N LYS A 59 2.45 2.23 -14.94
CA LYS A 59 1.76 1.04 -15.45
C LYS A 59 2.43 0.43 -16.69
N ASP A 60 3.00 1.26 -17.56
CA ASP A 60 3.58 0.83 -18.84
C ASP A 60 5.11 0.65 -18.79
N LEU A 61 5.75 0.93 -17.65
CA LEU A 61 7.20 0.75 -17.49
C LEU A 61 7.57 -0.74 -17.55
N PRO A 62 8.70 -1.12 -18.18
CA PRO A 62 9.12 -2.52 -18.31
C PRO A 62 9.15 -3.29 -16.99
N ILE A 63 9.53 -2.63 -15.90
CA ILE A 63 9.61 -3.23 -14.55
C ILE A 63 8.24 -3.69 -14.01
N ASN A 64 7.15 -3.14 -14.52
CA ASN A 64 5.79 -3.40 -14.05
C ASN A 64 4.94 -4.20 -15.05
N LYS A 65 5.47 -4.55 -16.23
CA LYS A 65 4.76 -5.41 -17.18
C LYS A 65 4.44 -6.76 -16.54
N GLY A 66 3.19 -7.20 -16.66
CA GLY A 66 2.69 -8.44 -16.04
C GLY A 66 2.43 -8.37 -14.52
N ARG A 67 2.60 -7.20 -13.89
CA ARG A 67 2.35 -6.99 -12.45
C ARG A 67 1.06 -6.22 -12.22
N TYR A 68 0.51 -6.37 -11.01
CA TYR A 68 -0.66 -5.63 -10.52
C TYR A 68 -1.93 -5.83 -11.38
N ASN A 69 -2.24 -7.10 -11.65
CA ASN A 69 -3.30 -7.49 -12.58
C ASN A 69 -4.71 -7.44 -11.97
N PHE A 70 -4.84 -7.54 -10.65
CA PHE A 70 -6.14 -7.54 -9.97
C PHE A 70 -6.66 -6.12 -9.77
N ASP A 71 -7.96 -5.91 -9.95
CA ASP A 71 -8.57 -4.59 -9.74
C ASP A 71 -8.78 -4.26 -8.26
N ARG A 72 -8.96 -5.30 -7.43
CA ARG A 72 -9.11 -5.17 -5.98
C ARG A 72 -8.31 -6.23 -5.24
N LEU A 73 -7.70 -5.80 -4.15
CA LEU A 73 -7.04 -6.66 -3.18
C LEU A 73 -7.74 -6.50 -1.84
N ARG A 74 -8.01 -7.60 -1.15
CA ARG A 74 -8.56 -7.57 0.22
C ARG A 74 -7.69 -8.42 1.12
N TYR A 75 -7.16 -7.79 2.16
CA TYR A 75 -6.44 -8.46 3.23
C TYR A 75 -7.38 -8.59 4.42
N VAL A 76 -7.61 -9.81 4.85
CA VAL A 76 -8.45 -10.13 6.02
C VAL A 76 -7.53 -10.54 7.16
N TYR A 77 -7.78 -9.99 8.34
CA TYR A 77 -7.02 -10.29 9.53
C TYR A 77 -7.76 -11.33 10.35
N TYR A 78 -7.08 -12.43 10.65
CA TYR A 78 -7.57 -13.50 11.51
C TYR A 78 -6.75 -13.54 12.79
N ARG A 79 -7.37 -14.00 13.89
CA ARG A 79 -6.72 -14.07 15.20
C ARG A 79 -5.69 -15.19 15.28
N ASN A 80 -5.87 -16.26 14.51
CA ASN A 80 -4.98 -17.42 14.46
C ASN A 80 -5.03 -18.09 13.08
N TRP A 81 -4.14 -19.07 12.88
CA TRP A 81 -4.01 -19.80 11.63
C TRP A 81 -5.17 -20.76 11.35
N ASP A 82 -5.75 -21.41 12.36
CA ASP A 82 -6.87 -22.34 12.17
C ASP A 82 -8.08 -21.65 11.52
N ILE A 83 -8.46 -20.47 12.03
CA ILE A 83 -9.57 -19.69 11.46
C ILE A 83 -9.20 -19.17 10.07
N ALA A 84 -7.94 -18.79 9.85
CA ALA A 84 -7.49 -18.34 8.53
C ALA A 84 -7.56 -19.46 7.48
N PHE A 85 -7.29 -20.70 7.87
CA PHE A 85 -7.36 -21.87 7.00
C PHE A 85 -8.79 -22.22 6.61
N GLU A 86 -9.73 -22.21 7.56
CA GLU A 86 -11.17 -22.40 7.27
C GLU A 86 -11.74 -21.31 6.35
N GLY A 87 -11.10 -20.13 6.31
CA GLY A 87 -11.48 -19.02 5.44
C GLY A 87 -10.83 -19.03 4.04
N PHE A 88 -9.96 -20.00 3.73
CA PHE A 88 -9.29 -20.15 2.42
C PHE A 88 -10.13 -21.01 1.47
#